data_AF-A0A6B0SDN5-F1
#
_entry.id   AF-A0A6B0SDN5-F1
#
_cell.length_a   1.000
_cell.length_b   1.000
_cell.length_c   1.000
_cell.angle_alpha   90.00
_cell.angle_beta   90.00
_cell.angle_gamma   90.00
#
_symmetry.space_group_name_H-M   'P 1'
#
loop_
_entity.id
_entity.type
_entity.pdbx_description
1 polymer ?
#
loop_
_entity_poly.entity_id
_entity_poly.type
_entity_poly.pdbx_seq_one_letter_code
_entity_poly.pdbx_strand_id
1 'polypeptide(L)'
;MREKRRGPPSSQPFSASPLSVDSGLQVGLSSAQVSGVLFYASFLGCRGTEGNVSADYQGIRPKHVKDLITLMILMVIIFLVLLFWENELDEEAMAATLEQLHVDYPQSDIPIRYCNHMIIQRVIKEPNNTCKKEHFFIHERPRNINSVCSSPRRVTCQNHAPSLCFLSEIKFKMTVCKLIEGTRYPACNYHVFATEGFIVVTCDDMGPAKIQRYTE
;
A
#
# COMPACT_ATOMS: atom_id res chain seq x y z
N MET A 1 17.44 -53.85 -31.15
CA MET A 1 16.81 -53.16 -32.29
C MET A 1 16.70 -51.67 -31.97
N ARG A 2 17.28 -50.86 -32.88
CA ARG A 2 17.20 -49.41 -33.09
C ARG A 2 16.66 -48.46 -32.00
N GLU A 3 17.63 -47.69 -31.52
CA GLU A 3 17.61 -46.34 -30.99
C GLU A 3 16.75 -45.33 -31.77
N LYS A 4 16.09 -44.39 -31.07
CA LYS A 4 15.61 -43.14 -31.66
C LYS A 4 15.82 -41.96 -30.71
N ARG A 5 17.06 -41.44 -30.72
CA ARG A 5 17.38 -40.06 -30.33
C ARG A 5 16.61 -39.10 -31.24
N ARG A 6 15.95 -38.09 -30.67
CA ARG A 6 15.55 -36.88 -31.39
C ARG A 6 16.48 -35.75 -30.93
N GLY A 7 17.43 -35.41 -31.80
CA GLY A 7 18.26 -34.21 -31.67
C GLY A 7 17.51 -32.93 -32.09
N PRO A 8 18.13 -31.76 -31.89
CA PRO A 8 17.49 -30.44 -31.93
C PRO A 8 17.49 -29.82 -33.33
N PRO A 9 16.76 -28.72 -33.59
CA PRO A 9 17.05 -27.84 -34.72
C PRO A 9 18.02 -26.72 -34.32
N SER A 10 19.10 -26.60 -35.10
CA SER A 10 20.16 -25.58 -35.02
C SER A 10 19.92 -24.44 -36.02
N SER A 11 20.10 -23.19 -35.53
CA SER A 11 20.82 -22.01 -36.08
C SER A 11 20.70 -21.66 -37.60
N GLN A 12 20.68 -20.39 -38.06
CA GLN A 12 21.58 -19.24 -37.84
C GLN A 12 20.92 -17.91 -38.41
N PRO A 13 21.64 -16.82 -38.81
CA PRO A 13 21.81 -15.59 -38.01
C PRO A 13 21.41 -14.30 -38.75
N PHE A 14 21.20 -13.18 -38.04
CA PHE A 14 21.39 -11.84 -38.64
C PHE A 14 22.12 -10.92 -37.67
N SER A 15 23.13 -10.26 -38.23
CA SER A 15 24.19 -9.51 -37.57
C SER A 15 23.81 -8.06 -37.26
N ALA A 16 24.42 -7.58 -36.17
CA ALA A 16 24.59 -6.23 -35.61
C ALA A 16 24.81 -5.09 -36.64
N SER A 17 24.48 -3.81 -36.43
CA SER A 17 24.89 -2.81 -35.40
C SER A 17 24.30 -1.41 -35.80
N PRO A 18 24.61 -0.24 -35.18
CA PRO A 18 24.65 0.19 -33.76
C PRO A 18 23.96 1.57 -33.52
N LEU A 19 24.18 2.16 -32.32
CA LEU A 19 23.85 3.53 -31.82
C LEU A 19 22.44 3.63 -31.20
N SER A 20 22.22 4.21 -30.02
CA SER A 20 22.98 5.20 -29.26
C SER A 20 22.61 5.15 -27.77
N VAL A 21 23.56 5.62 -26.97
CA VAL A 21 23.50 6.02 -25.56
C VAL A 21 22.20 6.75 -25.23
N ASP A 22 21.53 6.36 -24.13
CA ASP A 22 21.08 7.37 -23.17
C ASP A 22 20.86 6.80 -21.76
N SER A 23 21.50 7.48 -20.83
CA SER A 23 21.41 7.29 -19.39
C SER A 23 20.14 7.99 -18.91
N GLY A 24 19.21 7.27 -18.30
CA GLY A 24 17.95 7.85 -17.82
C GLY A 24 17.47 7.19 -16.54
N LEU A 25 17.96 7.71 -15.41
CA LEU A 25 17.49 7.44 -14.06
C LEU A 25 15.99 7.80 -13.98
N GLN A 26 15.11 6.81 -14.08
CA GLN A 26 13.67 7.03 -14.02
C GLN A 26 13.23 7.06 -12.56
N VAL A 27 13.33 8.26 -11.96
CA VAL A 27 12.65 8.57 -10.69
C VAL A 27 11.18 8.74 -11.05
N GLY A 28 10.38 7.71 -10.78
CA GLY A 28 8.92 7.75 -10.95
C GLY A 28 8.29 8.70 -9.95
N LEU A 29 8.16 9.98 -10.32
CA LEU A 29 7.27 10.90 -9.64
C LEU A 29 5.82 10.52 -9.95
N SER A 30 5.01 10.38 -8.89
CA SER A 30 3.57 10.17 -8.96
C SER A 30 2.89 11.28 -9.78
N SER A 31 1.87 10.93 -10.56
CA SER A 31 1.07 11.85 -11.37
C SER A 31 0.44 13.00 -10.57
N ALA A 32 0.34 12.86 -9.25
CA ALA A 32 -0.15 13.92 -8.36
C ALA A 32 0.85 15.07 -8.19
N GLN A 33 2.16 14.80 -8.24
CA GLN A 33 3.20 15.83 -8.08
C GLN A 33 3.28 16.75 -9.31
N VAL A 34 2.98 16.22 -10.50
CA VAL A 34 2.97 17.01 -11.75
C VAL A 34 1.85 18.05 -11.74
N SER A 35 0.70 17.73 -11.12
CA SER A 35 -0.44 18.65 -11.05
C SER A 35 -0.20 19.82 -10.10
N GLY A 36 0.51 19.62 -9.00
CA GLY A 36 0.86 20.68 -8.05
C GLY A 36 1.92 21.65 -8.59
N VAL A 37 2.96 21.13 -9.27
CA VAL A 37 4.04 21.97 -9.81
C VAL A 37 3.57 22.80 -11.02
N LEU A 38 2.67 22.26 -11.86
CA LEU A 38 2.10 22.99 -13.00
C LEU A 38 1.24 24.19 -12.56
N PHE A 39 0.48 24.07 -11.47
CA PHE A 39 -0.30 25.19 -10.93
C PHE A 39 0.59 26.32 -10.39
N TYR A 40 1.73 25.99 -9.77
CA TYR A 40 2.69 26.98 -9.29
C TYR A 40 3.41 27.73 -10.42
N ALA A 41 3.68 27.06 -11.54
CA ALA A 41 4.38 27.67 -12.68
C ALA A 41 3.53 28.72 -13.43
N SER A 42 2.20 28.62 -13.38
CA SER A 42 1.32 29.60 -14.05
C SER A 42 1.24 30.96 -13.32
N PHE A 43 1.53 31.02 -12.02
CA PHE A 43 1.46 32.28 -11.26
C PHE A 43 2.75 33.11 -11.30
N LEU A 44 3.90 32.54 -11.70
CA LEU A 44 5.18 33.28 -11.81
C LEU A 44 5.52 33.74 -13.24
N GLY A 45 4.64 33.51 -14.22
CA GLY A 45 4.91 33.74 -15.65
C GLY A 45 4.29 34.99 -16.26
N CYS A 46 4.25 36.15 -15.60
CA CYS A 46 3.90 37.41 -16.29
C CYS A 46 5.15 38.05 -16.92
N ARG A 47 5.49 37.62 -18.13
CA ARG A 47 6.46 38.28 -19.02
C ARG A 47 5.75 39.43 -19.74
N GLY A 48 6.18 40.66 -19.47
CA GLY A 48 5.62 41.87 -20.07
C GLY A 48 5.81 41.93 -21.59
N THR A 49 4.77 42.40 -22.26
CA THR A 49 4.84 42.91 -23.64
C THR A 49 4.08 44.22 -23.70
N GLU A 50 4.80 45.30 -24.02
CA GLU A 50 4.26 46.64 -24.25
C GLU A 50 3.28 46.63 -25.42
N GLY A 51 2.05 47.09 -25.16
CA GLY A 51 1.02 47.29 -26.17
C GLY A 51 0.21 48.52 -25.79
N ASN A 52 0.35 49.59 -26.57
CA ASN A 52 -0.29 50.88 -26.35
C ASN A 52 -1.78 50.77 -26.70
N VAL A 53 -2.67 50.81 -25.69
CA VAL A 53 -4.11 51.00 -25.89
C VAL A 53 -4.60 52.00 -24.85
N SER A 54 -5.03 53.16 -25.34
CA SER A 54 -5.64 54.23 -24.55
C SER A 54 -7.01 53.75 -24.06
N ALA A 55 -7.16 53.60 -22.74
CA ALA A 55 -8.44 53.34 -22.08
C ALA A 55 -8.56 54.23 -20.84
N ASP A 56 -9.68 54.92 -20.78
CA ASP A 56 -10.07 55.98 -19.84
C ASP A 56 -10.03 55.51 -18.37
N TYR A 57 -9.18 56.11 -17.54
CA TYR A 57 -9.08 55.80 -16.11
C TYR A 57 -10.13 56.58 -15.32
N GLN A 58 -11.33 56.02 -15.17
CA GLN A 58 -12.25 56.45 -14.12
C GLN A 58 -11.87 55.79 -12.78
N GLY A 59 -11.52 56.65 -11.81
CA GLY A 59 -10.88 56.28 -10.55
C GLY A 59 -11.68 55.33 -9.66
N ILE A 60 -11.06 54.20 -9.32
CA ILE A 60 -11.51 53.29 -8.27
C ILE A 60 -10.71 53.61 -7.01
N ARG A 61 -11.39 54.13 -5.97
CA ARG A 61 -10.78 54.45 -4.67
C ARG A 61 -10.19 53.18 -4.02
N PRO A 62 -9.01 53.23 -3.37
CA PRO A 62 -8.38 52.07 -2.77
C PRO A 62 -9.10 51.67 -1.48
N LYS A 63 -10.16 50.88 -1.59
CA LYS A 63 -10.80 50.25 -0.42
C LYS A 63 -10.24 48.89 -0.05
N HIS A 64 -9.33 48.33 -0.85
CA HIS A 64 -9.25 46.88 -0.96
C HIS A 64 -7.89 46.28 -0.54
N VAL A 65 -7.10 46.96 0.30
CA VAL A 65 -5.87 46.38 0.88
C VAL A 65 -6.21 45.40 2.01
N LYS A 66 -7.24 45.70 2.81
CA LYS A 66 -7.70 44.81 3.90
C LYS A 66 -8.27 43.51 3.33
N ASP A 67 -9.02 43.62 2.24
CA ASP A 67 -9.59 42.47 1.55
C ASP A 67 -8.50 41.63 0.89
N LEU A 68 -7.46 42.25 0.31
CA LEU A 68 -6.30 41.54 -0.22
C LEU A 68 -5.48 40.83 0.89
N ILE A 69 -5.27 41.48 2.04
CA ILE A 69 -4.61 40.86 3.20
C ILE A 69 -5.44 39.69 3.73
N THR A 70 -6.77 39.84 3.77
CA THR A 70 -7.69 38.79 4.20
C THR A 70 -7.62 37.60 3.24
N LEU A 71 -7.55 37.84 1.93
CA LEU A 71 -7.35 36.79 0.92
C LEU A 71 -5.97 36.12 1.03
N MET A 72 -4.90 36.89 1.30
CA MET A 72 -3.57 36.33 1.52
C MET A 72 -3.53 35.42 2.75
N ILE A 73 -4.13 35.86 3.87
CA ILE A 73 -4.24 35.06 5.09
C ILE A 73 -5.10 33.82 4.84
N LEU A 74 -6.22 33.95 4.13
CA LEU A 74 -7.10 32.82 3.79
C LEU A 74 -6.35 31.75 2.99
N MET A 75 -5.55 32.15 1.99
CA MET A 75 -4.76 31.21 1.19
C MET A 75 -3.68 30.51 2.01
N VAL A 76 -3.03 31.23 2.95
CA VAL A 76 -2.06 30.62 3.87
C VAL A 76 -2.74 29.64 4.82
N ILE A 77 -3.91 29.98 5.37
CA ILE A 77 -4.67 29.06 6.23
C ILE A 77 -5.08 27.81 5.46
N ILE A 78 -5.61 27.96 4.24
CA ILE A 78 -5.95 26.81 3.38
C ILE A 78 -4.70 25.96 3.12
N PHE A 79 -3.55 26.57 2.80
CA PHE A 79 -2.30 25.85 2.61
C PHE A 79 -1.84 25.09 3.86
N LEU A 80 -1.91 25.72 5.03
CA LEU A 80 -1.59 25.07 6.31
C LEU A 80 -2.55 23.93 6.63
N VAL A 81 -3.85 24.09 6.32
CA VAL A 81 -4.85 23.03 6.46
C VAL A 81 -4.56 21.89 5.49
N LEU A 82 -4.23 22.16 4.23
CA LEU A 82 -3.86 21.12 3.26
C LEU A 82 -2.61 20.34 3.70
N LEU A 83 -1.59 21.03 4.23
CA LEU A 83 -0.42 20.38 4.82
C LEU A 83 -0.77 19.55 6.06
N PHE A 84 -1.69 20.01 6.91
CA PHE A 84 -2.17 19.24 8.06
C PHE A 84 -2.99 18.02 7.63
N TRP A 85 -3.80 18.14 6.58
CA TRP A 85 -4.61 17.04 6.04
C TRP A 85 -3.77 15.92 5.43
N GLU A 86 -2.60 16.23 4.86
CA GLU A 86 -1.65 15.20 4.41
C GLU A 86 -1.03 14.45 5.60
N ASN A 87 -0.78 15.12 6.74
CA ASN A 87 -0.10 14.52 7.89
C ASN A 87 -1.05 13.76 8.85
N GLU A 88 -2.31 14.18 9.01
CA GLU A 88 -3.26 13.52 9.94
C GLU A 88 -3.70 12.13 9.43
N LEU A 89 -3.50 11.83 8.14
CA LEU A 89 -3.74 10.51 7.55
C LEU A 89 -2.52 9.56 7.67
N ASP A 90 -1.37 10.02 8.15
CA ASP A 90 -0.16 9.20 8.31
C ASP A 90 -0.04 8.50 9.68
N GLU A 91 -0.84 8.90 10.68
CA GLU A 91 -0.96 8.19 11.97
C GLU A 91 -1.77 6.89 11.84
N GLU A 92 -2.39 6.65 10.68
CA GLU A 92 -2.86 5.35 10.25
C GLU A 92 -2.06 4.97 9.01
N ALA A 93 -0.98 4.21 9.16
CA ALA A 93 -0.27 3.60 8.04
C ALA A 93 -1.28 2.87 7.12
N MET A 94 -1.76 3.54 6.07
CA MET A 94 -2.71 3.09 5.06
C MET A 94 -3.61 1.94 5.55
N ALA A 95 -4.59 2.15 6.44
CA ALA A 95 -5.48 1.12 7.03
C ALA A 95 -5.40 -0.26 6.34
N ALA A 96 -4.34 -1.02 6.66
CA ALA A 96 -3.93 -2.09 5.77
C ALA A 96 -5.00 -3.15 5.86
N THR A 97 -5.66 -3.41 4.73
CA THR A 97 -6.86 -4.25 4.74
C THR A 97 -6.50 -5.63 5.28
N LEU A 98 -7.46 -6.27 5.94
CA LEU A 98 -7.33 -7.65 6.41
C LEU A 98 -6.67 -8.54 5.35
N GLU A 99 -7.16 -8.42 4.12
CA GLU A 99 -6.70 -9.16 2.96
C GLU A 99 -5.23 -8.85 2.64
N GLN A 100 -4.86 -7.57 2.61
CA GLN A 100 -3.48 -7.16 2.34
C GLN A 100 -2.50 -7.64 3.41
N LEU A 101 -2.91 -7.70 4.68
CA LEU A 101 -2.02 -8.16 5.76
C LEU A 101 -1.94 -9.69 5.82
N HIS A 102 -3.08 -10.39 5.75
CA HIS A 102 -3.14 -11.82 6.10
C HIS A 102 -3.38 -12.75 4.91
N VAL A 103 -3.79 -12.28 3.74
CA VAL A 103 -4.20 -13.17 2.63
C VAL A 103 -3.15 -13.17 1.52
N ASP A 104 -2.64 -14.34 1.15
CA ASP A 104 -1.73 -14.55 0.03
C ASP A 104 -2.31 -15.60 -0.94
N TYR A 105 -3.19 -15.14 -1.83
CA TYR A 105 -3.87 -15.99 -2.81
C TYR A 105 -3.84 -15.38 -4.23
N PRO A 106 -3.39 -16.12 -5.26
CA PRO A 106 -2.72 -17.42 -5.17
C PRO A 106 -1.40 -17.31 -4.40
N GLN A 107 -0.98 -18.41 -3.77
CA GLN A 107 0.27 -18.43 -3.01
C GLN A 107 1.43 -17.99 -3.91
N SER A 108 2.21 -17.03 -3.44
CA SER A 108 3.34 -16.50 -4.18
C SER A 108 4.47 -17.55 -4.30
N ASP A 109 5.03 -17.67 -5.51
CA ASP A 109 6.11 -18.61 -5.82
C ASP A 109 7.47 -18.04 -5.36
N ILE A 110 7.63 -17.91 -4.03
CA ILE A 110 8.84 -17.37 -3.40
C ILE A 110 9.65 -18.54 -2.83
N PRO A 111 10.73 -18.97 -3.50
CA PRO A 111 11.42 -20.21 -3.15
C PRO A 111 12.27 -20.11 -1.87
N ILE A 112 12.68 -18.91 -1.46
CA ILE A 112 13.60 -18.70 -0.33
C ILE A 112 13.09 -17.55 0.54
N ARG A 113 13.01 -17.80 1.87
CA ARG A 113 12.67 -16.79 2.89
C ARG A 113 11.33 -16.07 2.63
N TYR A 114 10.28 -16.82 2.25
CA TYR A 114 8.92 -16.33 2.06
C TYR A 114 8.49 -15.33 3.16
N CYS A 115 8.61 -15.71 4.44
CA CYS A 115 8.21 -14.85 5.56
C CYS A 115 8.98 -13.53 5.60
N ASN A 116 10.30 -13.53 5.41
CA ASN A 116 11.10 -12.30 5.44
C ASN A 116 10.68 -11.36 4.31
N HIS A 117 10.42 -11.91 3.11
CA HIS A 117 9.96 -11.13 1.98
C HIS A 117 8.58 -10.51 2.23
N MET A 118 7.62 -11.34 2.64
CA MET A 118 6.22 -10.93 2.80
C MET A 118 6.02 -9.93 3.94
N ILE A 119 6.74 -10.11 5.05
CA ILE A 119 6.72 -9.16 6.18
C ILE A 119 7.21 -7.78 5.76
N ILE A 120 8.28 -7.71 4.95
CA ILE A 120 8.81 -6.43 4.47
C ILE A 120 7.89 -5.82 3.41
N GLN A 121 7.43 -6.63 2.45
CA GLN A 121 6.56 -6.18 1.37
C GLN A 121 5.23 -5.60 1.87
N ARG A 122 4.66 -6.19 2.92
CA ARG A 122 3.37 -5.78 3.52
C ARG A 122 3.54 -4.88 4.73
N VAL A 123 4.76 -4.46 5.05
CA VAL A 123 5.10 -3.55 6.16
C VAL A 123 4.52 -4.03 7.50
N ILE A 124 4.67 -5.33 7.77
CA ILE A 124 4.13 -5.97 8.99
C ILE A 124 5.11 -5.75 10.15
N LYS A 125 4.72 -4.87 11.07
CA LYS A 125 5.50 -4.50 12.26
C LYS A 125 4.59 -4.19 13.45
N GLU A 126 5.17 -4.18 14.64
CA GLU A 126 4.46 -3.69 15.83
C GLU A 126 4.47 -2.14 15.87
N PRO A 127 3.54 -1.49 16.63
CA PRO A 127 3.41 -0.03 16.66
C PRO A 127 4.69 0.72 17.09
N ASN A 128 5.49 0.08 17.95
CA ASN A 128 6.81 0.53 18.41
C ASN A 128 7.94 0.29 17.38
N ASN A 129 7.61 -0.10 16.14
CA ASN A 129 8.56 -0.48 15.09
C ASN A 129 9.42 -1.72 15.42
N THR A 130 8.97 -2.60 16.33
CA THR A 130 9.64 -3.89 16.57
C THR A 130 9.15 -4.97 15.61
N CYS A 131 9.97 -6.02 15.48
CA CYS A 131 9.61 -7.22 14.74
C CYS A 131 8.41 -7.91 15.39
N LYS A 132 7.43 -8.33 14.59
CA LYS A 132 6.28 -9.11 15.07
C LYS A 132 6.76 -10.49 15.49
N LYS A 133 6.38 -10.97 16.69
CA LYS A 133 6.83 -12.30 17.16
C LYS A 133 6.29 -13.45 16.31
N GLU A 134 5.01 -13.38 15.98
CA GLU A 134 4.31 -14.37 15.17
C GLU A 134 3.31 -13.67 14.24
N HIS A 135 3.32 -14.08 12.97
CA HIS A 135 2.37 -13.65 11.95
C HIS A 135 2.03 -14.84 11.05
N PHE A 136 0.85 -14.88 10.46
CA PHE A 136 0.48 -15.97 9.55
C PHE A 136 -0.21 -15.43 8.30
N PHE A 137 0.02 -16.12 7.18
CA PHE A 137 -0.55 -15.82 5.88
C PHE A 137 -1.47 -16.96 5.46
N ILE A 138 -2.71 -16.64 5.09
CA ILE A 138 -3.73 -17.56 4.64
C ILE A 138 -3.65 -17.66 3.12
N HIS A 139 -3.55 -18.89 2.61
CA HIS A 139 -3.44 -19.21 1.19
C HIS A 139 -4.78 -19.65 0.61
N GLU A 140 -5.81 -18.83 0.79
CA GLU A 140 -7.17 -19.14 0.37
C GLU A 140 -7.89 -17.90 -0.18
N ARG A 141 -8.92 -18.12 -1.00
CA ARG A 141 -9.71 -17.04 -1.58
C ARG A 141 -10.37 -16.19 -0.49
N PRO A 142 -10.35 -14.85 -0.61
CA PRO A 142 -11.05 -13.97 0.34
C PRO A 142 -12.53 -14.30 0.51
N ARG A 143 -13.20 -14.79 -0.55
CA ARG A 143 -14.61 -15.25 -0.47
C ARG A 143 -14.84 -16.32 0.59
N ASN A 144 -13.90 -17.25 0.76
CA ASN A 144 -14.00 -18.30 1.76
C ASN A 144 -13.75 -17.74 3.17
N ILE A 145 -12.88 -16.74 3.30
CA ILE A 145 -12.65 -16.04 4.58
C ILE A 145 -13.89 -15.23 4.97
N ASN A 146 -14.53 -14.54 4.01
CA ASN A 146 -15.76 -13.79 4.24
C ASN A 146 -16.91 -14.69 4.71
N SER A 147 -16.96 -15.94 4.25
CA SER A 147 -17.98 -16.91 4.67
C SER A 147 -17.92 -17.28 6.16
N VAL A 148 -16.78 -17.05 6.83
CA VAL A 148 -16.62 -17.33 8.27
C VAL A 148 -17.57 -16.49 9.12
N CYS A 149 -17.85 -15.26 8.72
CA CYS A 149 -18.81 -14.38 9.39
C CYS A 149 -20.25 -14.86 9.32
N SER A 150 -20.56 -15.76 8.37
CA SER A 150 -21.88 -16.40 8.25
C SER A 150 -21.96 -17.74 8.99
N SER A 151 -20.87 -18.20 9.60
CA SER A 151 -20.87 -19.47 10.33
C SER A 151 -21.71 -19.38 11.62
N PRO A 152 -22.32 -20.49 12.08
CA PRO A 152 -23.04 -20.54 13.34
C PRO A 152 -22.09 -20.64 14.55
N ARG A 153 -20.78 -20.85 14.34
CA ARG A 153 -19.79 -21.08 15.40
C ARG A 153 -19.28 -19.77 16.00
N ARG A 154 -20.06 -19.20 16.92
CA ARG A 154 -19.66 -18.01 17.68
C ARG A 154 -18.70 -18.37 18.81
N VAL A 155 -17.68 -17.54 18.99
CA VAL A 155 -16.66 -17.69 20.02
C VAL A 155 -16.39 -16.37 20.72
N THR A 156 -15.85 -16.42 21.95
CA THR A 156 -15.45 -15.21 22.67
C THR A 156 -14.19 -14.63 22.03
N CYS A 157 -14.23 -13.33 21.72
CA CYS A 157 -13.07 -12.58 21.23
C CYS A 157 -11.98 -12.48 22.31
N GLN A 158 -10.71 -12.49 21.91
CA GLN A 158 -9.56 -12.54 22.82
C GLN A 158 -9.41 -11.31 23.73
N ASN A 159 -9.97 -10.15 23.34
CA ASN A 159 -9.89 -8.90 24.09
C ASN A 159 -11.23 -8.48 24.73
N HIS A 160 -12.22 -9.38 24.82
CA HIS A 160 -13.58 -9.04 25.27
C HIS A 160 -14.19 -7.81 24.54
N ALA A 161 -13.79 -7.61 23.28
CA ALA A 161 -14.35 -6.55 22.45
C ALA A 161 -15.87 -6.76 22.28
N PRO A 162 -16.65 -5.69 22.11
CA PRO A 162 -18.11 -5.79 21.87
C PRO A 162 -18.46 -6.43 20.52
N SER A 163 -17.46 -6.73 19.68
CA SER A 163 -17.64 -7.30 18.34
C SER A 163 -17.90 -8.79 18.37
N LEU A 164 -18.51 -9.29 17.28
CA LEU A 164 -18.84 -10.71 17.13
C LEU A 164 -17.65 -11.46 16.54
N CYS A 165 -17.18 -12.49 17.24
CA CYS A 165 -16.14 -13.38 16.74
C CYS A 165 -16.71 -14.73 16.30
N PHE A 166 -16.25 -15.20 15.15
CA PHE A 166 -16.67 -16.45 14.53
C PHE A 166 -15.47 -17.35 14.28
N LEU A 167 -15.66 -18.65 14.49
CA LEU A 167 -14.67 -19.68 14.20
C LEU A 167 -15.02 -20.35 12.87
N SER A 168 -14.04 -20.52 12.00
CA SER A 168 -14.28 -21.20 10.73
C SER A 168 -14.75 -22.65 10.90
N GLU A 169 -15.59 -23.10 9.98
CA GLU A 169 -16.02 -24.51 9.90
C GLU A 169 -15.00 -25.38 9.18
N ILE A 170 -14.25 -24.78 8.25
CA ILE A 170 -13.21 -25.44 7.47
C ILE A 170 -11.83 -25.04 7.95
N LYS A 171 -10.85 -25.91 7.70
CA LYS A 171 -9.43 -25.61 7.86
C LYS A 171 -8.93 -24.81 6.67
N PHE A 172 -8.13 -23.80 6.96
CA PHE A 172 -7.46 -22.96 5.97
C PHE A 172 -5.99 -23.33 5.88
N LYS A 173 -5.48 -23.43 4.66
CA LYS A 173 -4.04 -23.54 4.41
C LYS A 173 -3.36 -22.23 4.74
N MET A 174 -2.32 -22.28 5.55
CA MET A 174 -1.62 -21.07 5.97
C MET A 174 -0.13 -21.32 6.18
N THR A 175 0.63 -20.23 6.11
CA THR A 175 2.05 -20.19 6.43
C THR A 175 2.26 -19.33 7.66
N VAL A 176 2.77 -19.92 8.73
CA VAL A 176 3.11 -19.26 9.98
C VAL A 176 4.57 -18.82 9.95
N CYS A 177 4.79 -17.54 10.23
CA CYS A 177 6.07 -16.88 10.32
C CYS A 177 6.40 -16.62 11.79
N LYS A 178 7.40 -17.34 12.32
CA LYS A 178 7.87 -17.16 13.70
C LYS A 178 9.23 -16.46 13.71
N LEU A 179 9.36 -15.40 14.50
CA LEU A 179 10.59 -14.64 14.61
C LEU A 179 11.69 -15.51 15.22
N ILE A 180 12.83 -15.59 14.53
CA ILE A 180 14.06 -16.26 15.00
C ILE A 180 14.99 -15.21 15.61
N GLU A 181 15.21 -14.13 14.88
CA GLU A 181 16.22 -13.12 15.20
C GLU A 181 15.80 -11.75 14.66
N GLY A 182 16.27 -10.69 15.32
CA GLY A 182 15.95 -9.31 14.98
C GLY A 182 14.97 -8.71 15.98
N THR A 183 15.27 -7.50 16.44
CA THR A 183 14.43 -6.77 17.39
C THR A 183 13.68 -5.63 16.73
N ARG A 184 14.28 -5.01 15.70
CA ARG A 184 13.79 -3.81 15.05
C ARG A 184 13.56 -4.04 13.55
N TYR A 185 12.39 -3.62 13.08
CA TYR A 185 12.08 -3.62 11.66
C TYR A 185 12.99 -2.64 10.89
N PRO A 186 13.50 -2.97 9.68
CA PRO A 186 13.16 -4.12 8.83
C PRO A 186 14.07 -5.35 8.97
N ALA A 187 15.06 -5.32 9.87
CA ALA A 187 16.05 -6.39 10.02
C ALA A 187 15.52 -7.58 10.86
N CYS A 188 14.41 -8.17 10.41
CA CYS A 188 13.74 -9.29 11.07
C CYS A 188 13.96 -10.59 10.29
N ASN A 189 14.29 -11.68 10.97
CA ASN A 189 14.50 -13.00 10.38
C ASN A 189 13.48 -14.01 10.94
N TYR A 190 12.74 -14.66 10.06
CA TYR A 190 11.62 -15.54 10.40
C TYR A 190 11.81 -16.97 9.90
N HIS A 191 11.33 -17.92 10.70
CA HIS A 191 11.15 -19.30 10.30
C HIS A 191 9.77 -19.47 9.63
N VAL A 192 9.72 -20.29 8.59
CA VAL A 192 8.52 -20.57 7.81
C VAL A 192 7.96 -21.92 8.25
N PHE A 193 6.68 -21.98 8.60
CA PHE A 193 5.96 -23.21 8.91
C PHE A 193 4.66 -23.28 8.10
N ALA A 194 4.51 -24.28 7.24
CA ALA A 194 3.25 -24.53 6.57
C ALA A 194 2.33 -25.36 7.47
N THR A 195 1.11 -24.89 7.70
CA THR A 195 0.12 -25.55 8.56
C THR A 195 -1.30 -25.36 8.01
N GLU A 196 -2.24 -26.13 8.55
CA GLU A 196 -3.66 -26.02 8.26
C GLU A 196 -4.44 -25.91 9.56
N GLY A 197 -5.29 -24.88 9.67
CA GLY A 197 -5.98 -24.58 10.92
C GLY A 197 -7.27 -23.81 10.72
N PHE A 198 -8.09 -23.77 11.77
CA PHE A 198 -9.28 -22.94 11.85
C PHE A 198 -8.88 -21.50 12.19
N ILE A 199 -9.56 -20.53 11.60
CA ILE A 199 -9.32 -19.11 11.88
C ILE A 199 -10.46 -18.53 12.72
N VAL A 200 -10.10 -17.63 13.64
CA VAL A 200 -11.05 -16.83 14.40
C VAL A 200 -11.05 -15.42 13.85
N VAL A 201 -12.21 -14.99 13.37
CA VAL A 201 -12.39 -13.71 12.69
C VAL A 201 -13.39 -12.86 13.46
N THR A 202 -13.03 -11.61 13.69
CA THR A 202 -13.94 -10.56 14.13
C THR A 202 -14.72 -10.06 12.92
N CYS A 203 -16.04 -10.05 13.03
CA CYS A 203 -16.93 -9.63 11.96
C CYS A 203 -17.74 -8.41 12.41
N ASP A 204 -17.84 -7.45 11.50
CA ASP A 204 -18.69 -6.26 11.62
C ASP A 204 -19.80 -6.34 10.57
N ASP A 205 -20.68 -5.34 10.51
CA ASP A 205 -21.85 -5.33 9.62
C ASP A 205 -21.49 -5.43 8.12
N MET A 206 -20.26 -5.08 7.75
CA MET A 206 -19.75 -5.12 6.37
C MET A 206 -18.97 -6.41 6.02
N GLY A 207 -18.71 -7.30 6.99
CA GLY A 207 -17.93 -8.53 6.77
C GLY A 207 -16.76 -8.69 7.75
N PRO A 208 -15.68 -9.42 7.36
CA PRO A 208 -14.58 -9.71 8.27
C PRO A 208 -13.69 -8.47 8.47
N ALA A 209 -13.68 -7.95 9.69
CA ALA A 209 -12.90 -6.77 10.05
C ALA A 209 -11.46 -7.13 10.42
N LYS A 210 -11.27 -8.18 11.24
CA LYS A 210 -9.94 -8.55 11.75
C LYS A 210 -9.82 -10.03 12.05
N ILE A 211 -8.72 -10.64 11.61
CA ILE A 211 -8.33 -11.99 12.02
C ILE A 211 -7.62 -11.90 13.38
N GLN A 212 -8.09 -12.65 14.38
CA GLN A 212 -7.52 -12.62 15.73
C GLN A 212 -6.43 -13.66 15.92
N ARG A 213 -6.73 -14.91 15.59
CA ARG A 213 -5.87 -16.07 15.82
C ARG A 213 -6.25 -17.25 14.92
N TYR A 214 -5.38 -18.24 14.86
CA TYR A 214 -5.69 -19.56 14.30
C TYR A 214 -5.66 -20.63 15.39
N THR A 215 -6.22 -21.81 15.10
CA THR A 215 -6.25 -22.99 15.97
C THR A 215 -6.08 -24.24 15.10
N GLU A 216 -5.21 -25.16 15.50
CA GLU A 216 -4.90 -26.40 14.74
C GLU A 216 -5.99 -27.48 14.88
#